data_AF-A0A1Z8JTW1-F1
#
_entry.id   AF-A0A1Z8JTW1-F1
#
_cell.length_a   1.000
_cell.length_b   1.000
_cell.length_c   1.000
_cell.angle_alpha   90.00
_cell.angle_beta   90.00
_cell.angle_gamma   90.00
#
_symmetry.space_group_name_H-M   'P 1'
#
loop_
_entity.id
_entity.type
_entity.pdbx_description
1 polymer ?
#
loop_
_entity_poly.entity_id
_entity_poly.type
_entity_poly.pdbx_seq_one_letter_code
_entity_poly.pdbx_strand_id
1 'polypeptide(L)'
;MDVMVPYLYNSIDKAASLASPYVSPEKLDQVCRWLKQHDEAVLYSTLGALVLGTLYLASSGNGKTKKRSKKPSSKKSYQVKVKKEKVVPVDRVKQSYDTINSVKDELKNVFTPQVDQLEKDVERELAGKKEIEGKKNKHKKKKAGSKNKLKEHTSNEAPEGAAKTSSYKDSTKYRYLYLNEALLKLLMRLDGVETQGIEDIRVQRKATIKLVQEQCKRVDALKDYVN
;
A
#
# COMPACT_ATOMS: atom_id res chain seq x y z
N MET A 1 11.61 -7.84 -5.67
CA MET A 1 11.74 -6.40 -5.98
C MET A 1 13.19 -6.14 -6.40
N ASP A 2 13.78 -7.02 -7.21
CA ASP A 2 15.24 -7.09 -7.36
C ASP A 2 15.80 -6.38 -8.61
N VAL A 3 14.95 -5.62 -9.31
CA VAL A 3 15.33 -5.00 -10.60
C VAL A 3 15.53 -3.48 -10.49
N MET A 4 15.27 -2.87 -9.33
CA MET A 4 15.40 -1.40 -9.13
C MET A 4 16.77 -0.94 -8.60
N VAL A 5 17.66 -1.86 -8.25
CA VAL A 5 18.93 -1.55 -7.58
C VAL A 5 20.04 -0.95 -8.49
N PRO A 6 20.21 -1.31 -9.77
CA PRO A 6 21.40 -0.89 -10.53
C PRO A 6 21.43 0.61 -10.89
N TYR A 7 20.27 1.28 -10.95
CA TYR A 7 20.22 2.72 -11.23
C TYR A 7 20.72 3.58 -10.07
N LEU A 8 20.50 3.13 -8.84
CA LEU A 8 20.87 3.87 -7.63
C LEU A 8 22.38 3.88 -7.42
N TYR A 9 23.05 2.74 -7.62
CA TYR A 9 24.51 2.65 -7.51
C TYR A 9 25.22 3.64 -8.45
N ASN A 10 24.78 3.72 -9.70
CA ASN A 10 25.33 4.66 -10.68
C ASN A 10 25.09 6.14 -10.32
N SER A 11 24.02 6.44 -9.58
CA SER A 11 23.71 7.81 -9.14
C SER A 11 24.55 8.25 -7.94
N ILE A 12 24.85 7.33 -7.02
CA ILE A 12 25.69 7.57 -5.85
C ILE A 12 27.14 7.83 -6.29
N ASP A 13 27.68 7.03 -7.20
CA ASP A 13 29.05 7.21 -7.71
C ASP A 13 29.22 8.54 -8.46
N LYS A 14 28.19 8.95 -9.23
CA LYS A 14 28.19 10.25 -9.90
C LYS A 14 28.12 11.40 -8.89
N ALA A 15 27.26 11.31 -7.87
CA ALA A 15 27.19 12.32 -6.82
C ALA A 15 28.50 12.42 -6.03
N ALA A 16 29.11 11.29 -5.70
CA ALA A 16 30.43 11.20 -5.06
C ALA A 16 31.52 11.86 -5.93
N SER A 17 31.52 11.59 -7.25
CA SER A 17 32.47 12.22 -8.18
C SER A 17 32.33 13.74 -8.24
N LEU A 18 31.10 14.27 -8.16
CA LEU A 18 30.82 15.70 -8.17
C LEU A 18 31.19 16.38 -6.84
N ALA A 19 31.07 15.65 -5.72
CA ALA A 19 31.42 16.14 -4.39
C ALA A 19 32.93 16.02 -4.09
N SER A 20 33.66 15.19 -4.84
CA SER A 20 35.09 14.91 -4.64
C SER A 20 36.02 16.13 -4.54
N PRO A 21 35.78 17.28 -5.23
CA PRO A 21 36.65 18.45 -5.09
C PRO A 21 36.46 19.19 -3.77
N TYR A 22 35.33 18.96 -3.08
CA TYR A 22 34.90 19.76 -1.93
C TYR A 22 34.98 19.00 -0.61
N VAL A 23 35.27 17.70 -0.64
CA VAL A 23 35.25 16.83 0.54
C VAL A 23 36.49 15.94 0.56
N SER A 24 37.16 15.87 1.71
CA SER A 24 38.32 15.00 1.93
C SER A 24 37.96 13.53 1.69
N PRO A 25 38.80 12.74 1.00
CA PRO A 25 38.48 11.37 0.57
C PRO A 25 38.09 10.44 1.73
N GLU A 26 38.73 10.60 2.90
CA GLU A 26 38.44 9.78 4.10
C GLU A 26 36.99 9.97 4.61
N LYS A 27 36.46 11.19 4.52
CA LYS A 27 35.08 11.48 4.94
C LYS A 27 34.07 10.98 3.91
N LEU A 28 34.43 10.99 2.64
CA LEU A 28 33.60 10.48 1.55
C LEU A 28 33.39 8.98 1.71
N ASP A 29 34.46 8.23 1.97
CA ASP A 29 34.41 6.78 2.21
C ASP A 29 33.56 6.42 3.43
N GLN A 30 33.66 7.21 4.50
CA GLN A 30 32.87 6.99 5.71
C GLN A 30 31.36 7.20 5.44
N VAL A 31 31.00 8.23 4.67
CA VAL A 31 29.61 8.48 4.26
C VAL A 31 29.10 7.40 3.31
N CYS A 32 29.90 6.96 2.33
CA CYS A 32 29.51 5.90 1.40
C CYS A 32 29.29 4.55 2.10
N ARG A 33 30.13 4.20 3.09
CA ARG A 33 29.93 3.00 3.92
C ARG A 33 28.68 3.11 4.79
N TRP A 34 28.45 4.27 5.39
CA TRP A 34 27.26 4.53 6.20
C TRP A 34 25.97 4.46 5.37
N LEU A 35 25.98 5.02 4.15
CA LEU A 35 24.84 4.96 3.22
C LEU A 35 24.49 3.51 2.87
N LYS A 36 25.49 2.71 2.46
CA LYS A 36 25.32 1.28 2.12
C LYS A 36 24.76 0.46 3.29
N GLN A 37 25.05 0.85 4.53
CA GLN A 37 24.56 0.16 5.72
C GLN A 37 23.11 0.53 6.09
N HIS A 38 22.61 1.65 5.57
CA HIS A 38 21.29 2.21 5.88
C HIS A 38 20.43 2.49 4.63
N ASP A 39 20.63 1.74 3.54
CA ASP A 39 20.01 1.98 2.24
C ASP A 39 18.48 2.15 2.30
N GLU A 40 17.75 1.34 3.08
CA GLU A 40 16.29 1.47 3.17
C GLU A 40 15.85 2.75 3.91
N ALA A 41 16.48 3.07 5.04
CA ALA A 41 16.12 4.23 5.84
C ALA A 41 16.50 5.56 5.16
N VAL A 42 17.64 5.57 4.45
CA VAL A 42 18.13 6.75 3.73
C VAL A 42 17.31 7.00 2.47
N LEU A 43 16.82 5.97 1.77
CA LEU A 43 15.92 6.15 0.63
C LEU A 43 14.61 6.84 1.05
N TYR A 44 13.99 6.42 2.16
CA TYR A 44 12.78 7.07 2.66
C TYR A 44 13.04 8.49 3.18
N SER A 45 14.20 8.74 3.83
CA SER A 45 14.51 10.07 4.34
C SER A 45 14.89 11.07 3.25
N THR A 46 15.62 10.64 2.21
CA THR A 46 16.02 11.49 1.09
C THR A 46 14.85 11.82 0.17
N LEU A 47 13.98 10.84 -0.13
CA LEU A 47 12.70 11.11 -0.79
C LEU A 47 11.82 12.04 0.04
N GLY A 48 11.75 11.81 1.36
CA GLY A 48 11.03 12.70 2.28
C GLY A 48 11.56 14.13 2.27
N ALA A 49 12.89 14.30 2.32
CA ALA A 49 13.53 15.61 2.28
C ALA A 49 13.37 16.32 0.93
N LEU A 50 13.40 15.59 -0.20
CA LEU A 50 13.15 16.15 -1.53
C LEU A 50 11.69 16.62 -1.68
N VAL A 51 10.73 15.83 -1.20
CA VAL A 51 9.31 16.20 -1.22
C VAL A 51 9.06 17.39 -0.29
N LEU A 52 9.62 17.41 0.92
CA LEU A 52 9.51 18.54 1.83
C LEU A 52 10.19 19.81 1.28
N GLY A 53 11.37 19.67 0.66
CA GLY A 53 12.10 20.78 0.05
C GLY A 53 11.37 21.39 -1.14
N THR A 54 10.81 20.56 -2.02
CA THR A 54 9.99 21.02 -3.16
C THR A 54 8.70 21.68 -2.69
N LEU A 55 8.04 21.14 -1.66
CA LEU A 55 6.85 21.73 -1.06
C LEU A 55 7.14 23.07 -0.36
N TYR A 56 8.27 23.16 0.35
CA TYR A 56 8.70 24.39 1.02
C TYR A 56 9.06 25.49 0.02
N LEU A 57 9.77 25.17 -1.07
CA LEU A 57 10.05 26.14 -2.14
C LEU A 57 8.77 26.57 -2.88
N ALA A 58 7.83 25.66 -3.10
CA ALA A 58 6.54 25.99 -3.71
C ALA A 58 5.67 26.88 -2.79
N SER A 59 5.80 26.73 -1.46
CA SER A 59 5.04 27.50 -0.47
C SER A 59 5.69 28.86 -0.12
N SER A 60 7.01 29.01 -0.26
CA SER A 60 7.74 30.24 0.08
C SER A 60 7.62 31.39 -0.94
N GLY A 61 6.82 31.20 -2.01
CA GLY A 61 6.64 32.19 -3.07
C GLY A 61 5.74 33.37 -2.72
N ASN A 62 6.09 34.19 -1.72
CA ASN A 62 5.53 35.55 -1.59
C ASN A 62 6.43 36.52 -0.79
N GLY A 63 7.71 36.61 -1.15
CA GLY A 63 8.65 37.59 -0.61
C GLY A 63 9.04 38.66 -1.64
N LYS A 64 8.36 39.81 -1.63
CA LYS A 64 8.73 41.01 -2.40
C LYS A 64 10.13 41.49 -2.01
N THR A 65 11.15 41.11 -2.77
CA THR A 65 12.50 41.72 -2.67
C THR A 65 12.69 42.72 -3.81
N LYS A 66 12.45 44.00 -3.50
CA LYS A 66 12.98 45.13 -4.28
C LYS A 66 14.47 45.22 -3.99
N LYS A 67 15.35 44.93 -4.96
CA LYS A 67 16.71 45.49 -4.98
C LYS A 67 17.32 45.52 -6.39
N ARG A 68 17.48 46.76 -6.84
CA ARG A 68 18.52 47.36 -7.71
C ARG A 68 19.15 46.52 -8.84
N SER A 69 18.83 47.02 -10.04
CA SER A 69 19.59 46.99 -11.29
C SER A 69 21.09 46.69 -11.21
N LYS A 70 21.51 45.59 -11.82
CA LYS A 70 22.68 45.53 -12.69
C LYS A 70 22.33 44.62 -13.88
N LYS A 71 22.51 45.14 -15.10
CA LYS A 71 22.30 44.42 -16.37
C LYS A 71 23.41 43.37 -16.56
N PRO A 72 23.07 42.10 -16.85
CA PRO A 72 23.93 41.25 -17.65
C PRO A 72 23.25 40.94 -18.99
N SER A 73 24.08 40.97 -20.02
CA SER A 73 23.76 40.82 -21.44
C SER A 73 23.03 39.51 -21.78
N SER A 74 21.88 39.68 -22.46
CA SER A 74 21.30 38.82 -23.49
C SER A 74 21.84 37.39 -23.62
N LYS A 75 21.24 36.45 -22.89
CA LYS A 75 21.06 35.09 -23.39
C LYS A 75 19.59 34.89 -23.70
N LYS A 76 19.28 34.60 -24.97
CA LYS A 76 17.93 34.37 -25.51
C LYS A 76 17.32 33.16 -24.79
N SER A 77 16.56 33.39 -23.71
CA SER A 77 15.74 32.36 -23.09
C SER A 77 14.59 32.06 -24.04
N TYR A 78 14.52 30.84 -24.57
CA TYR A 78 13.38 30.35 -25.32
C TYR A 78 12.14 30.43 -24.42
N GLN A 79 11.31 31.46 -24.60
CA GLN A 79 9.99 31.48 -23.99
C GLN A 79 9.14 30.45 -24.72
N VAL A 80 9.11 29.24 -24.18
CA VAL A 80 8.12 28.23 -24.59
C VAL A 80 6.76 28.82 -24.21
N LYS A 81 6.03 29.32 -25.22
CA LYS A 81 4.65 29.75 -25.06
C LYS A 81 3.83 28.50 -24.74
N VAL A 82 3.73 28.14 -23.47
CA VAL A 82 2.82 27.10 -23.00
C VAL A 82 1.42 27.60 -23.33
N LYS A 83 0.80 26.99 -24.34
CA LYS A 83 -0.60 27.23 -24.66
C LYS A 83 -1.37 26.88 -23.40
N LYS A 84 -2.03 27.88 -22.78
CA LYS A 84 -2.91 27.65 -21.65
C LYS A 84 -4.01 26.71 -22.14
N GLU A 85 -3.97 25.48 -21.65
CA GLU A 85 -5.01 24.49 -21.91
C GLU A 85 -6.33 25.06 -21.42
N LYS A 86 -7.38 24.96 -22.24
CA LYS A 86 -8.69 25.50 -21.88
C LYS A 86 -9.21 24.68 -20.70
N VAL A 87 -9.36 25.33 -19.55
CA VAL A 87 -10.00 24.72 -18.38
C VAL A 87 -11.45 24.47 -18.76
N VAL A 88 -11.80 23.20 -18.97
CA VAL A 88 -13.19 22.79 -19.21
C VAL A 88 -13.95 22.95 -17.88
N PRO A 89 -15.03 23.74 -17.82
CA PRO A 89 -15.83 23.83 -16.61
C PRO A 89 -16.40 22.43 -16.29
N VAL A 90 -16.05 21.92 -15.12
CA VAL A 90 -16.53 20.61 -14.67
C VAL A 90 -17.94 20.79 -14.13
N ASP A 91 -18.88 20.08 -14.74
CA ASP A 91 -20.24 19.97 -14.22
C ASP A 91 -20.22 19.13 -12.94
N ARG A 92 -20.48 19.78 -11.81
CA ARG A 92 -20.47 19.18 -10.47
C ARG A 92 -21.52 18.09 -10.33
N VAL A 93 -22.69 18.24 -10.96
CA VAL A 93 -23.78 17.26 -10.92
C VAL A 93 -23.31 15.96 -11.57
N LYS A 94 -22.71 16.09 -12.75
CA LYS A 94 -22.14 14.95 -13.47
C LYS A 94 -21.02 14.28 -12.67
N GLN A 95 -20.12 15.07 -12.08
CA GLN A 95 -19.05 14.57 -11.22
C GLN A 95 -19.58 13.74 -10.04
N SER A 96 -20.69 14.17 -9.42
CA SER A 96 -21.34 13.41 -8.34
C SER A 96 -21.86 12.05 -8.81
N TYR A 97 -22.53 12.00 -9.96
CA TYR A 97 -22.99 10.72 -10.55
C TYR A 97 -21.82 9.81 -10.92
N ASP A 98 -20.80 10.35 -11.58
CA ASP A 98 -19.61 9.60 -12.00
C ASP A 98 -18.90 9.01 -10.78
N THR A 99 -18.80 9.78 -9.68
CA THR A 99 -18.18 9.31 -8.43
C THR A 99 -19.00 8.18 -7.79
N ILE A 100 -20.33 8.33 -7.71
CA ILE A 100 -21.21 7.29 -7.13
C ILE A 100 -21.15 6.00 -7.96
N ASN A 101 -21.19 6.11 -9.29
CA ASN A 101 -21.13 4.97 -10.19
C ASN A 101 -19.76 4.27 -10.14
N SER A 102 -18.67 5.05 -10.15
CA SER A 102 -17.32 4.53 -9.96
C SER A 102 -17.18 3.75 -8.67
N VAL A 103 -17.66 4.28 -7.54
CA VAL A 103 -17.61 3.56 -6.25
C VAL A 103 -18.46 2.29 -6.28
N LYS A 104 -19.64 2.34 -6.91
CA LYS A 104 -20.53 1.18 -7.04
C LYS A 104 -19.89 0.07 -7.88
N ASP A 105 -19.23 0.43 -8.97
CA ASP A 105 -18.53 -0.52 -9.84
C ASP A 105 -17.27 -1.08 -9.17
N GLU A 106 -16.48 -0.25 -8.49
CA GLU A 106 -15.33 -0.69 -7.68
C GLU A 106 -15.79 -1.69 -6.59
N LEU A 107 -16.87 -1.38 -5.87
CA LEU A 107 -17.44 -2.25 -4.85
C LEU A 107 -17.80 -3.63 -5.44
N LYS A 108 -18.55 -3.63 -6.54
CA LYS A 108 -19.07 -4.87 -7.15
C LYS A 108 -17.97 -5.71 -7.81
N ASN A 109 -17.05 -5.08 -8.54
CA ASN A 109 -16.10 -5.79 -9.38
C ASN A 109 -14.79 -6.14 -8.64
N VAL A 110 -14.40 -5.33 -7.65
CA VAL A 110 -13.12 -5.49 -6.95
C VAL A 110 -13.33 -6.02 -5.54
N PHE A 111 -14.17 -5.37 -4.74
CA PHE A 111 -14.24 -5.65 -3.31
C PHE A 111 -15.12 -6.85 -2.96
N THR A 112 -16.31 -6.98 -3.56
CA THR A 112 -17.19 -8.15 -3.34
C THR A 112 -16.46 -9.49 -3.54
N PRO A 113 -15.79 -9.77 -4.67
CA PRO A 113 -15.10 -11.05 -4.85
C PRO A 113 -13.93 -11.24 -3.88
N GLN A 114 -13.26 -10.17 -3.46
CA GLN A 114 -12.18 -10.26 -2.48
C GLN A 114 -12.70 -10.60 -1.08
N VAL A 115 -13.85 -10.06 -0.68
CA VAL A 115 -14.53 -10.40 0.57
C VAL A 115 -14.99 -11.86 0.53
N ASP A 116 -15.63 -12.29 -0.56
CA ASP A 116 -16.08 -13.68 -0.72
C ASP A 116 -14.90 -14.67 -0.67
N GLN A 117 -13.75 -14.30 -1.23
CA GLN A 117 -12.54 -15.12 -1.16
C GLN A 117 -11.98 -15.18 0.27
N LEU A 118 -12.00 -14.06 1.00
CA LEU A 118 -11.55 -14.00 2.38
C LEU A 118 -12.41 -14.89 3.29
N GLU A 119 -13.73 -14.85 3.14
CA GLU A 119 -14.67 -15.71 3.89
C GLU A 119 -14.34 -17.19 3.69
N LYS A 120 -14.17 -17.63 2.44
CA LYS A 120 -13.78 -19.02 2.11
C LYS A 120 -12.44 -19.41 2.70
N ASP A 121 -11.48 -18.49 2.75
CA ASP A 121 -10.16 -18.76 3.29
C ASP A 121 -10.21 -18.95 4.81
N VAL A 122 -10.96 -18.09 5.50
CA VAL A 122 -11.22 -18.22 6.94
C VAL A 122 -11.93 -19.54 7.25
N GLU A 123 -12.96 -19.91 6.49
CA GLU A 123 -13.68 -21.18 6.66
C GLU A 123 -12.76 -22.40 6.52
N ARG A 124 -11.86 -22.40 5.52
CA ARG A 124 -10.87 -23.46 5.31
C ARG A 124 -9.87 -23.56 6.48
N GLU A 125 -9.39 -22.43 6.99
CA GLU A 125 -8.51 -22.42 8.16
C GLU A 125 -9.20 -22.94 9.42
N LEU A 126 -10.47 -22.60 9.63
CA LEU A 126 -11.27 -23.09 10.76
C LEU A 126 -11.54 -24.60 10.66
N ALA A 127 -11.83 -25.11 9.46
CA ALA A 127 -12.00 -26.54 9.23
C ALA A 127 -10.70 -27.32 9.53
N GLY A 128 -9.56 -26.81 9.05
CA GLY A 128 -8.25 -27.42 9.30
C GLY A 128 -7.87 -27.49 10.79
N LYS A 129 -8.19 -26.44 11.57
CA LYS A 129 -7.93 -26.43 13.04
C LYS A 129 -8.71 -27.54 13.76
N LYS A 130 -9.99 -27.76 13.40
CA LYS A 130 -10.84 -28.79 14.02
C LYS A 130 -10.30 -30.21 13.79
N GLU A 131 -9.76 -30.51 12.62
CA GLU A 131 -9.19 -31.83 12.33
C GLU A 131 -7.93 -32.14 13.16
N ILE A 132 -7.09 -31.13 13.38
CA ILE A 132 -5.84 -31.28 14.14
C ILE A 132 -6.13 -31.57 15.62
N GLU A 133 -7.12 -30.89 16.21
CA GLU A 133 -7.54 -31.13 17.59
C GLU A 133 -8.11 -32.53 17.80
N GLY A 134 -8.90 -33.04 16.86
CA GLY A 134 -9.43 -34.41 16.89
C GLY A 134 -8.33 -35.49 16.90
N LYS A 135 -7.23 -35.26 16.18
CA LYS A 135 -6.08 -36.20 16.13
C LYS A 135 -5.27 -36.20 17.44
N LYS A 136 -5.08 -35.04 18.09
CA LYS A 136 -4.36 -34.94 19.38
C LYS A 136 -5.04 -35.74 20.50
N ASN A 137 -6.38 -35.74 20.54
CA ASN A 137 -7.15 -36.48 21.55
C ASN A 137 -7.07 -38.01 21.38
N LYS A 138 -6.95 -38.52 20.14
CA LYS A 138 -6.78 -39.97 19.89
C LYS A 138 -5.40 -40.49 20.32
N HIS A 139 -4.35 -39.68 20.19
CA HIS A 139 -2.99 -40.09 20.56
C HIS A 139 -2.76 -40.11 22.08
N LYS A 140 -3.44 -39.24 22.84
CA LYS A 140 -3.36 -39.23 24.31
C LYS A 140 -4.05 -40.45 24.96
N LYS A 141 -5.10 -41.00 24.33
CA LYS A 141 -5.82 -42.19 24.84
C LYS A 141 -5.07 -43.51 24.63
N LYS A 142 -4.17 -43.61 23.64
CA LYS A 142 -3.33 -44.82 23.41
C LYS A 142 -2.07 -44.88 24.29
N LYS A 143 -1.63 -43.78 24.90
CA LYS A 143 -0.42 -43.74 25.74
C LYS A 143 -0.64 -44.17 27.21
N ALA A 144 -1.89 -44.43 27.62
CA ALA A 144 -2.19 -44.94 28.97
C ALA A 144 -2.17 -46.48 29.08
N GLY A 145 -1.92 -47.20 27.98
CA GLY A 145 -1.98 -48.66 27.98
C GLY A 145 -1.02 -49.30 26.98
N SER A 146 0.28 -49.02 27.08
CA SER A 146 1.29 -49.92 26.50
C SER A 146 2.69 -49.59 27.01
N LYS A 147 3.07 -50.16 28.17
CA LYS A 147 4.48 -50.43 28.50
C LYS A 147 4.79 -51.82 27.93
N ASN A 148 5.19 -51.92 26.66
CA ASN A 148 6.21 -52.87 26.23
C ASN A 148 6.51 -52.77 24.72
N LYS A 149 7.79 -53.01 24.40
CA LYS A 149 8.35 -53.42 23.11
C LYS A 149 8.72 -52.35 22.07
N LEU A 150 9.93 -51.83 22.27
CA LEU A 150 11.11 -51.91 21.38
C LEU A 150 10.91 -52.07 19.85
N LYS A 151 11.41 -51.06 19.11
CA LYS A 151 12.08 -51.04 17.78
C LYS A 151 11.29 -51.59 16.57
N GLU A 152 11.33 -51.03 15.35
CA GLU A 152 12.41 -50.33 14.63
C GLU A 152 11.85 -49.69 13.33
N HIS A 153 12.64 -48.78 12.72
CA HIS A 153 12.67 -48.35 11.30
C HIS A 153 11.47 -47.59 10.69
N THR A 154 11.56 -46.25 10.52
CA THR A 154 11.90 -45.51 9.27
C THR A 154 11.20 -46.04 8.01
N SER A 155 10.36 -45.26 7.32
CA SER A 155 10.74 -44.08 6.53
C SER A 155 9.67 -42.98 6.50
N ASN A 156 10.14 -41.75 6.71
CA ASN A 156 9.37 -40.52 6.51
C ASN A 156 9.20 -40.24 5.02
N GLU A 157 8.02 -40.48 4.47
CA GLU A 157 7.58 -39.80 3.25
C GLU A 157 6.97 -38.47 3.66
N ALA A 158 7.77 -37.41 3.55
CA ALA A 158 7.27 -36.05 3.62
C ALA A 158 6.37 -35.81 2.38
N PRO A 159 5.11 -35.38 2.54
CA PRO A 159 4.31 -35.02 1.38
C PRO A 159 4.95 -33.78 0.73
N GLU A 160 5.41 -33.96 -0.50
CA GLU A 160 5.86 -32.92 -1.44
C GLU A 160 4.70 -31.96 -1.76
N GLY A 161 4.34 -31.14 -0.79
CA GLY A 161 3.53 -29.94 -1.01
C GLY A 161 4.48 -28.77 -1.09
N ALA A 162 4.87 -28.38 -2.31
CA ALA A 162 5.69 -27.22 -2.59
C ALA A 162 5.32 -26.05 -1.66
N ALA A 163 6.20 -25.76 -0.70
CA ALA A 163 6.08 -24.64 0.22
C ALA A 163 6.20 -23.36 -0.62
N LYS A 164 5.09 -22.95 -1.23
CA LYS A 164 4.92 -21.60 -1.75
C LYS A 164 5.24 -20.70 -0.57
N THR A 165 6.34 -19.96 -0.67
CA THR A 165 6.72 -18.91 0.27
C THR A 165 5.55 -17.94 0.32
N SER A 166 4.62 -18.15 1.25
CA SER A 166 3.41 -17.35 1.39
C SER A 166 3.89 -15.94 1.69
N SER A 167 3.71 -15.04 0.73
CA SER A 167 4.06 -13.65 0.92
C SER A 167 3.29 -13.14 2.13
N TYR A 168 3.87 -12.27 2.95
CA TYR A 168 3.15 -11.66 4.08
C TYR A 168 1.81 -11.04 3.65
N LYS A 169 1.74 -10.57 2.40
CA LYS A 169 0.54 -10.03 1.76
C LYS A 169 -0.59 -11.05 1.53
N ASP A 170 -0.27 -12.33 1.51
CA ASP A 170 -1.25 -13.41 1.31
C ASP A 170 -1.87 -13.85 2.65
N SER A 171 -1.32 -13.38 3.77
CA SER A 171 -1.89 -13.70 5.07
C SER A 171 -3.34 -13.21 5.16
N THR A 172 -4.21 -14.07 5.68
CA THR A 172 -5.63 -13.79 5.90
C THR A 172 -5.82 -12.52 6.74
N LYS A 173 -4.91 -12.30 7.70
CA LYS A 173 -4.85 -11.07 8.50
C LYS A 173 -4.55 -9.80 7.69
N TYR A 174 -3.56 -9.84 6.81
CA TYR A 174 -3.25 -8.69 5.96
C TYR A 174 -4.43 -8.34 5.03
N ARG A 175 -5.05 -9.35 4.41
CA ARG A 175 -6.19 -9.16 3.52
C ARG A 175 -7.41 -8.59 4.24
N TYR A 176 -7.69 -9.06 5.47
CA TYR A 176 -8.71 -8.48 6.33
C TYR A 176 -8.46 -6.97 6.58
N LEU A 177 -7.26 -6.61 7.02
CA LEU A 177 -6.90 -5.21 7.33
C LEU A 177 -6.98 -4.32 6.08
N TYR A 178 -6.46 -4.80 4.94
CA TYR A 178 -6.52 -4.11 3.67
C TYR A 178 -7.96 -3.84 3.23
N LEU A 179 -8.82 -4.85 3.27
CA LEU A 179 -10.23 -4.71 2.87
C LEU A 179 -10.97 -3.74 3.79
N ASN A 180 -10.73 -3.78 5.09
CA ASN A 180 -11.34 -2.85 6.03
C ASN A 180 -10.95 -1.40 5.72
N GLU A 181 -9.65 -1.13 5.51
CA GLU A 181 -9.17 0.21 5.16
C GLU A 181 -9.71 0.67 3.79
N ALA A 182 -9.75 -0.21 2.79
CA ALA A 182 -10.20 0.13 1.45
C ALA A 182 -11.71 0.44 1.41
N LEU A 183 -12.54 -0.36 2.09
CA LEU A 183 -13.98 -0.11 2.20
C LEU A 183 -14.26 1.20 2.95
N LEU A 184 -13.48 1.52 3.99
CA LEU A 184 -13.60 2.79 4.70
C LEU A 184 -13.27 3.99 3.79
N LYS A 185 -12.24 3.88 2.93
CA LYS A 185 -11.92 4.91 1.94
C LYS A 185 -13.05 5.13 0.94
N LEU A 186 -13.78 4.08 0.54
CA LEU A 186 -14.96 4.23 -0.32
C LEU A 186 -16.08 5.01 0.39
N LEU A 187 -16.32 4.76 1.67
CA LEU A 187 -17.28 5.53 2.46
C LEU A 187 -16.90 7.02 2.51
N MET A 188 -15.62 7.32 2.80
CA MET A 188 -15.15 8.71 2.82
C MET A 188 -15.29 9.41 1.46
N ARG A 189 -15.06 8.68 0.34
CA ARG A 189 -15.30 9.20 -1.01
C ARG A 189 -16.77 9.54 -1.24
N LEU A 190 -17.69 8.68 -0.80
CA LEU A 190 -19.13 8.90 -0.92
C LEU A 190 -19.63 10.06 -0.05
N ASP A 191 -19.07 10.23 1.15
CA ASP A 191 -19.42 11.34 2.05
C ASP A 191 -19.03 12.71 1.45
N GLY A 192 -17.97 12.75 0.65
CA GLY A 192 -17.54 13.95 -0.07
C GLY A 192 -18.43 14.36 -1.25
N VAL A 193 -19.41 13.55 -1.65
CA VAL A 193 -20.27 13.84 -2.81
C VAL A 193 -21.32 14.90 -2.47
N GLU A 194 -21.22 16.07 -3.10
CA GLU A 194 -22.22 17.14 -3.02
C GLU A 194 -23.51 16.76 -3.77
N THR A 195 -24.67 16.87 -3.12
CA THR A 195 -25.97 16.55 -3.73
C THR A 195 -26.64 17.74 -4.41
N GLN A 196 -26.23 18.98 -4.10
CA GLN A 196 -26.81 20.23 -4.64
C GLN A 196 -28.33 20.35 -4.50
N GLY A 197 -28.94 19.65 -3.53
CA GLY A 197 -30.39 19.60 -3.36
C GLY A 197 -31.12 18.65 -4.34
N ILE A 198 -30.39 17.93 -5.20
CA ILE A 198 -30.96 16.93 -6.11
C ILE A 198 -31.23 15.65 -5.31
N GLU A 199 -32.51 15.28 -5.19
CA GLU A 199 -32.94 14.14 -4.38
C GLU A 199 -32.46 12.80 -4.96
N ASP A 200 -32.43 12.66 -6.29
CA ASP A 200 -31.96 11.44 -6.95
C ASP A 200 -30.52 11.07 -6.57
N ILE A 201 -29.61 12.04 -6.59
CA ILE A 201 -28.19 11.85 -6.18
C ILE A 201 -28.13 11.44 -4.71
N ARG A 202 -28.96 12.06 -3.86
CA ARG A 202 -29.02 11.75 -2.44
C ARG A 202 -29.48 10.31 -2.18
N VAL A 203 -30.52 9.87 -2.89
CA VAL A 203 -31.07 8.51 -2.81
C VAL A 203 -30.02 7.49 -3.30
N GLN A 204 -29.40 7.74 -4.45
CA GLN A 204 -28.36 6.87 -5.00
C GLN A 204 -27.15 6.77 -4.07
N ARG A 205 -26.65 7.91 -3.56
CA ARG A 205 -25.55 7.95 -2.59
C ARG A 205 -25.88 7.12 -1.35
N LYS A 206 -27.08 7.30 -0.78
CA LYS A 206 -27.53 6.56 0.40
C LYS A 206 -27.64 5.05 0.13
N ALA A 207 -28.13 4.66 -1.04
CA ALA A 207 -28.19 3.27 -1.45
C ALA A 207 -26.77 2.67 -1.56
N THR A 208 -25.84 3.36 -2.20
CA THR A 208 -24.44 2.90 -2.33
C THR A 208 -23.75 2.82 -0.97
N ILE A 209 -23.95 3.79 -0.07
CA ILE A 209 -23.41 3.75 1.30
C ILE A 209 -23.88 2.49 2.04
N LYS A 210 -25.17 2.14 1.93
CA LYS A 210 -25.70 0.91 2.57
C LYS A 210 -25.00 -0.34 2.05
N LEU A 211 -24.79 -0.44 0.73
CA LEU A 211 -24.08 -1.58 0.13
C LEU A 211 -22.64 -1.68 0.65
N VAL A 212 -21.92 -0.57 0.76
CA VAL A 212 -20.55 -0.57 1.31
C VAL A 212 -20.58 -0.98 2.79
N GLN A 213 -21.52 -0.44 3.58
CA GLN A 213 -21.67 -0.80 5.00
C GLN A 213 -22.02 -2.28 5.21
N GLU A 214 -22.81 -2.89 4.33
CA GLU A 214 -23.06 -4.33 4.35
C GLU A 214 -21.77 -5.13 4.15
N GLN A 215 -20.91 -4.73 3.20
CA GLN A 215 -19.60 -5.37 3.02
C GLN A 215 -18.68 -5.15 4.22
N CYS A 216 -18.66 -3.96 4.83
CA CYS A 216 -17.91 -3.71 6.08
C CYS A 216 -18.34 -4.68 7.19
N LYS A 217 -19.65 -4.86 7.39
CA LYS A 217 -20.18 -5.78 8.41
C LYS A 217 -19.75 -7.23 8.17
N ARG A 218 -19.75 -7.67 6.90
CA ARG A 218 -19.27 -9.01 6.52
C ARG A 218 -17.80 -9.18 6.89
N VAL A 219 -16.96 -8.21 6.54
CA VAL A 219 -15.54 -8.23 6.90
C VAL A 219 -15.35 -8.20 8.42
N ASP A 220 -16.06 -7.33 9.14
CA ASP A 220 -15.96 -7.23 10.60
C ASP A 220 -16.38 -8.50 11.34
N ALA A 221 -17.36 -9.25 10.81
CA ALA A 221 -17.73 -10.55 11.36
C ALA A 221 -16.57 -11.58 11.31
N LEU A 222 -15.59 -11.38 10.42
CA LEU A 222 -14.41 -12.24 10.33
C LEU A 222 -13.32 -11.89 11.35
N LYS A 223 -13.41 -10.72 12.01
CA LYS A 223 -12.38 -10.19 12.91
C LYS A 223 -12.03 -11.16 14.05
N ASP A 224 -13.03 -11.85 14.59
CA ASP A 224 -12.87 -12.75 15.73
C ASP A 224 -12.16 -14.07 15.36
N TYR A 225 -12.13 -14.42 14.07
CA TYR A 225 -11.48 -15.65 13.58
C TYR A 225 -10.04 -15.41 13.13
N VAL A 226 -9.73 -14.17 12.75
CA VAL A 226 -8.43 -13.75 12.22
C VAL A 226 -7.45 -13.37 13.35
N ASN A 227 -7.94 -12.93 14.50
CA ASN A 227 -7.12 -12.57 15.67
C ASN A 227 -6.96 -13.74 16.64
#